data_AF-A0A8T4VSE3-F1
#
_entry.id   AF-A0A8T4VSE3-F1
#
_cell.length_a   1.000
_cell.length_b   1.000
_cell.length_c   1.000
_cell.angle_alpha   90.00
_cell.angle_beta   90.00
_cell.angle_gamma   90.00
#
_symmetry.space_group_name_H-M   'P 1'
#
loop_
_entity.id
_entity.type
_entity.pdbx_description
1 polymer ?
#
loop_
_entity_poly.entity_id
_entity_poly.type
_entity_poly.pdbx_seq_one_letter_code
_entity_poly.pdbx_strand_id
1 'polypeptide(L)' 'MDKEHYCPSCDEDRTFSLMASEQVHLGKKTKWWCEECGYEMVLIGESVDMAAAEA' A
#
# COMPACT_ATOMS: atom_id res chain seq x y z
N MET A 1 -2.22 10.87 6.91
CA MET A 1 -2.94 9.62 7.18
C MET A 1 -1.91 8.52 7.12
N ASP A 2 -1.91 7.66 8.12
CA ASP A 2 -0.97 6.56 8.30
C ASP A 2 -1.74 5.29 8.65
N LYS A 3 -1.13 4.12 8.41
CA LYS A 3 -1.64 2.82 8.81
C LYS A 3 -0.50 1.87 9.14
N GLU A 4 -0.73 0.94 10.06
CA GLU A 4 0.17 -0.20 10.26
C GLU A 4 -0.17 -1.31 9.26
N HIS A 5 0.86 -1.91 8.65
CA HIS A 5 0.72 -3.05 7.75
C HIS A 5 2.04 -3.80 7.65
N TYR A 6 1.97 -5.12 7.45
CA TYR A 6 3.13 -5.92 7.13
C TYR A 6 3.81 -5.44 5.84
N CYS A 7 5.11 -5.15 5.94
CA CYS A 7 5.94 -4.76 4.83
C CYS A 7 6.76 -5.97 4.36
N PRO A 8 6.53 -6.50 3.14
CA PRO A 8 7.26 -7.67 2.65
C PRO A 8 8.75 -7.38 2.41
N SER A 9 9.16 -6.11 2.29
CA SER A 9 10.57 -5.74 2.16
C SER A 9 11.30 -5.62 3.50
N CYS A 10 10.59 -5.36 4.60
CA CYS A 10 11.18 -5.30 5.94
C CYS A 10 11.01 -6.61 6.71
N ASP A 11 10.10 -7.48 6.25
CA ASP A 11 9.70 -8.72 6.93
C ASP A 11 9.06 -8.49 8.30
N GLU A 12 8.44 -7.33 8.52
CA GLU A 12 7.69 -7.00 9.75
C GLU A 12 6.60 -5.96 9.50
N ASP A 13 5.73 -5.74 10.49
CA ASP A 13 4.74 -4.65 10.48
C ASP A 13 5.45 -3.29 10.55
N ARG A 14 5.10 -2.41 9.60
CA ARG A 14 5.65 -1.05 9.49
C ARG A 14 4.55 -0.02 9.38
N THR A 15 4.89 1.22 9.71
CA THR A 15 4.05 2.37 9.42
C THR A 15 4.13 2.69 7.94
N PHE A 16 2.96 2.81 7.32
CA PHE A 16 2.79 3.28 5.97
C PHE A 16 2.08 4.62 5.96
N SER A 17 2.66 5.64 5.33
CA SER A 17 1.99 6.92 5.12
C SER A 17 1.34 7.05 3.74
N LEU A 18 0.20 7.75 3.71
CA LEU A 18 -0.60 7.97 2.51
C LEU A 18 0.16 8.90 1.56
N MET A 19 0.46 8.41 0.35
CA MET A 19 1.08 9.22 -0.70
C MET A 19 0.03 9.92 -1.56
N ALA A 20 -0.96 9.16 -2.04
CA ALA A 20 -1.95 9.65 -2.97
C ALA A 20 -3.23 8.82 -2.91
N SER A 21 -4.34 9.43 -3.31
CA SER A 21 -5.59 8.70 -3.55
C SER A 21 -6.37 9.30 -4.70
N GLU A 22 -6.98 8.45 -5.51
CA GLU A 22 -7.77 8.82 -6.68
C GLU A 22 -9.04 7.94 -6.77
N GLN A 23 -10.12 8.50 -7.31
CA GLN A 23 -11.34 7.73 -7.58
C GLN A 23 -11.23 7.12 -8.97
N VAL A 24 -11.32 5.79 -9.05
CA VAL A 24 -11.38 5.05 -10.32
C VAL A 24 -12.72 4.32 -10.42
N HIS A 25 -13.03 3.78 -11.60
CA HIS A 25 -14.27 3.02 -11.82
C HIS A 25 -14.42 1.81 -10.89
N LEU A 26 -13.30 1.22 -10.46
CA LEU A 26 -13.26 0.05 -9.58
C LEU A 26 -13.30 0.39 -8.07
N GLY A 27 -13.30 1.68 -7.71
CA GLY A 27 -13.28 2.11 -6.30
C GLY A 27 -12.25 3.20 -6.03
N LYS A 28 -11.94 3.44 -4.75
CA LYS A 28 -10.92 4.41 -4.36
C LYS A 28 -9.55 3.75 -4.41
N LYS A 29 -8.71 4.16 -5.36
CA LYS A 29 -7.32 3.72 -5.43
C LYS A 29 -6.49 4.56 -4.47
N THR A 30 -5.75 3.90 -3.58
CA THR A 30 -4.96 4.56 -2.53
C THR A 30 -3.54 4.01 -2.56
N LYS A 31 -2.56 4.89 -2.72
CA LYS A 31 -1.13 4.55 -2.72
C LYS A 31 -0.52 4.90 -1.37
N TRP A 32 0.18 3.93 -0.81
CA TRP A 32 0.87 3.99 0.47
C TRP A 32 2.36 3.67 0.26
N TRP A 33 3.21 4.20 1.13
CA TRP A 33 4.64 3.83 1.16
C TRP A 33 5.09 3.45 2.57
N CYS A 34 6.06 2.55 2.68
CA CYS A 34 6.71 2.23 3.94
C CYS A 34 7.72 3.33 4.29
N GLU A 35 7.63 3.90 5.49
CA GLU A 35 8.52 4.99 5.91
C GLU A 35 9.97 4.54 6.12
N GLU A 36 10.20 3.25 6.33
CA GLU A 36 11.54 2.69 6.61
C GLU A 36 12.31 2.31 5.33
N CYS A 37 11.65 1.68 4.36
CA CYS A 37 12.32 1.13 3.17
C CYS A 37 11.80 1.68 1.83
N GLY A 38 10.71 2.46 1.85
CA GLY A 38 10.10 3.03 0.64
C GLY A 38 9.26 2.04 -0.17
N TYR A 39 9.01 0.81 0.30
CA TYR A 39 8.12 -0.14 -0.37
C TYR A 39 6.72 0.46 -0.57
N GLU A 40 6.17 0.36 -1.77
CA GLU A 40 4.89 0.97 -2.13
C GLU A 40 3.77 -0.09 -2.22
N MET A 41 2.62 0.22 -1.61
CA MET A 41 1.42 -0.63 -1.64
C MET A 41 0.25 0.15 -2.23
N VAL A 42 -0.56 -0.51 -3.05
CA VAL A 42 -1.79 0.07 -3.63
C VAL A 42 -3.00 -0.72 -3.16
N LEU A 43 -4.04 -0.01 -2.73
CA LEU A 43 -5.35 -0.58 -2.37
C LEU A 43 -6.42 -0.03 -3.32
N ILE A 44 -7.36 -0.86 -3.77
CA ILE A 44 -8.56 -0.41 -4.48
C ILE A 44 -9.78 -0.72 -3.60
N GLY A 45 -10.40 0.32 -3.04
CA GLY A 45 -11.40 0.16 -1.99
C GLY A 45 -10.77 -0.26 -0.66
N GLU A 46 -11.30 -1.31 -0.03
CA GLU A 46 -10.74 -1.95 1.17
C GLU A 46 -9.98 -3.26 0.86
N SER A 47 -9.96 -3.67 -0.40
CA SER A 47 -9.25 -4.86 -0.86
C SER A 47 -7.78 -4.54 -1.12
N VAL A 48 -6.90 -5.43 -0.64
CA VAL A 48 -5.46 -5.33 -0.89
C VAL A 48 -5.16 -5.94 -2.26
N ASP A 49 -4.98 -5.10 -3.28
CA ASP A 49 -4.37 -5.50 -4.54
C ASP A 49 -2.85 -5.62 -4.34
N MET A 50 -2.42 -6.71 -3.70
CA MET A 50 -1.04 -7.17 -3.85
C MET A 50 -0.92 -7.76 -5.26
N ALA A 51 -0.55 -6.93 -6.24
CA ALA A 51 0.04 -7.45 -7.46
C ALA A 51 1.42 -8.01 -7.09
N ALA A 52 1.45 -9.24 -6.57
CA ALA A 52 2.64 -10.06 -6.60
C ALA A 52 2.95 -10.26 -8.08
N ALA A 53 3.82 -9.41 -8.62
CA ALA A 53 4.47 -9.68 -9.89
C ALA A 53 5.43 -10.85 -9.65
N GLU A 54 4.93 -12.07 -9.76
CA GLU A 54 5.77 -13.24 -9.93
C GLU A 54 6.40 -13.16 -11.33
N ALA A 55 7.74 -13.22 -11.37
CA ALA A 55 8.57 -13.18 -12.57
C ALA A 55 8.70 -14.57 -13.23
#